data_AF-A0ABD3EVR6-F1
#
_entry.id   AF-A0ABD3EVR6-F1
#
_cell.length_a   1.000
_cell.length_b   1.000
_cell.length_c   1.000
_cell.angle_alpha   90.00
_cell.angle_beta   90.00
_cell.angle_gamma   90.00
#
_symmetry.space_group_name_H-M   'P 1'
#
loop_
_entity.id
_entity.type
_entity.pdbx_description
1 polymer ?
#
loop_
_entity_poly.entity_id
_entity_poly.type
_entity_poly.pdbx_seq_one_letter_code
_entity_poly.pdbx_strand_id
1 'polypeptide(L)'
;MLVSTDTFLAKVAEFYAEAQSTKGSVAVSCKSVAVAKVNGKAQQKILKLTVEDGEHVLLFRACKYGNNKHKKKYSTVVTAVSHASFHASLSQIVKTKVDVPAKDAVGKAPKRVVAKVKKTTE
;
A
#
# COMPACT_ATOMS: atom_id res chain seq x y z
N MET A 1 13.63 5.61 1.38
CA MET A 1 14.54 4.76 2.16
C MET A 1 14.20 3.30 1.88
N LEU A 2 15.18 2.46 1.57
CA LEU A 2 14.95 1.01 1.45
C LEU A 2 14.95 0.40 2.85
N VAL A 3 13.97 -0.44 3.15
CA VAL A 3 13.79 -1.10 4.44
C VAL A 3 13.39 -2.56 4.25
N SER A 4 13.54 -3.37 5.30
CA SER A 4 13.04 -4.75 5.33
C SER A 4 11.52 -4.79 5.19
N THR A 5 11.00 -5.93 4.74
CA THR A 5 9.58 -6.16 4.48
C THR A 5 8.72 -5.89 5.72
N ASP A 6 9.15 -6.36 6.88
CA ASP A 6 8.45 -6.17 8.16
C ASP A 6 8.37 -4.70 8.55
N THR A 7 9.50 -3.99 8.42
CA THR A 7 9.58 -2.55 8.67
C THR A 7 8.69 -1.77 7.69
N PHE A 8 8.64 -2.20 6.42
CA PHE A 8 7.79 -1.57 5.42
C PHE A 8 6.31 -1.70 5.78
N LEU A 9 5.86 -2.91 6.15
CA LEU A 9 4.47 -3.16 6.55
C LEU A 9 4.09 -2.32 7.78
N ALA A 10 4.98 -2.24 8.79
CA ALA A 10 4.78 -1.38 9.95
C ALA A 10 4.62 0.10 9.55
N LYS A 11 5.51 0.60 8.67
CA LYS A 11 5.46 1.99 8.18
C LYS A 11 4.21 2.27 7.35
N VAL A 12 3.74 1.32 6.56
CA VAL A 12 2.47 1.45 5.82
C VAL A 12 1.30 1.55 6.80
N ALA A 13 1.26 0.72 7.84
CA ALA A 13 0.22 0.81 8.88
C ALA A 13 0.25 2.15 9.61
N GLU A 14 1.44 2.67 9.93
CA GLU A 14 1.63 4.03 10.48
C GLU A 14 1.09 5.10 9.52
N PHE A 15 1.41 5.02 8.23
CA PHE A 15 0.89 5.96 7.23
C PHE A 15 -0.63 5.98 7.15
N TYR A 16 -1.27 4.81 7.18
CA TYR A 16 -2.72 4.74 7.19
C TYR A 16 -3.32 5.29 8.49
N ALA A 17 -2.72 5.00 9.65
CA ALA A 17 -3.18 5.55 10.93
C ALA A 17 -3.05 7.09 10.96
N GLU A 18 -1.91 7.62 10.52
CA GLU A 18 -1.71 9.07 10.45
C GLU A 18 -2.62 9.75 9.41
N ALA A 19 -2.90 9.09 8.28
CA ALA A 19 -3.80 9.62 7.24
C ALA A 19 -5.27 9.66 7.69
N GLN A 20 -5.67 8.82 8.65
CA GLN A 20 -6.97 8.95 9.31
C GLN A 20 -7.06 10.24 10.14
N SER A 21 -5.97 10.60 10.85
CA SER A 21 -5.95 11.79 11.72
C SER A 21 -5.62 13.11 10.98
N THR A 22 -4.94 13.05 9.84
CA THR A 22 -4.52 14.23 9.07
C THR A 22 -4.96 14.09 7.62
N LYS A 23 -5.67 15.10 7.06
CA LYS A 23 -6.06 15.12 5.64
C LYS A 23 -4.86 14.77 4.76
N GLY A 24 -4.91 13.59 4.15
CA GLY A 24 -3.82 13.03 3.37
C GLY A 24 -4.23 11.72 2.70
N SER A 25 -3.43 11.28 1.73
CA SER A 25 -3.61 10.01 1.04
C SER A 25 -2.33 9.19 1.10
N VAL A 26 -2.46 7.87 1.20
CA VAL A 26 -1.34 6.95 1.11
C VAL A 26 -1.35 6.35 -0.28
N ALA A 27 -0.24 6.47 -1.02
CA ALA A 27 -0.06 5.77 -2.28
C ALA A 27 0.96 4.65 -2.11
N VAL A 28 0.58 3.44 -2.52
CA VAL A 28 1.47 2.30 -2.61
C VAL A 28 1.62 1.95 -4.09
N SER A 29 2.84 1.92 -4.60
CA SER A 29 3.14 1.49 -5.97
C SER A 29 4.03 0.27 -5.97
N CYS A 30 3.78 -0.63 -6.92
CA CYS A 30 4.62 -1.79 -7.18
C CYS A 30 5.28 -1.64 -8.56
N LYS A 31 6.53 -2.09 -8.69
CA LYS A 31 7.24 -2.12 -9.97
C LYS A 31 8.17 -3.31 -10.01
N SER A 32 8.14 -4.08 -11.10
CA SER A 32 9.14 -5.11 -11.36
C SER A 32 10.48 -4.44 -11.69
N VAL A 33 11.54 -4.90 -11.02
CA VAL A 33 12.92 -4.41 -11.21
C VAL A 33 13.88 -5.59 -11.25
N ALA A 34 14.88 -5.51 -12.12
CA ALA A 34 15.91 -6.54 -12.20
C ALA A 34 16.73 -6.59 -10.90
N VAL A 35 17.06 -7.79 -10.42
CA VAL A 35 17.84 -8.00 -9.18
C VAL A 35 19.17 -7.25 -9.22
N ALA A 36 19.84 -7.24 -10.36
CA ALA A 36 21.10 -6.51 -10.56
C ALA A 36 21.01 -5.01 -10.21
N LYS A 37 19.83 -4.38 -10.38
CA LYS A 37 19.60 -2.95 -10.07
C LYS A 37 19.31 -2.69 -8.60
N VAL A 38 18.90 -3.70 -7.84
CA VAL A 38 18.58 -3.61 -6.41
C VAL A 38 19.62 -4.27 -5.50
N ASN A 39 20.66 -4.88 -6.08
CA ASN A 39 21.72 -5.57 -5.33
C ASN A 39 22.95 -4.66 -5.05
N GLY A 40 22.73 -3.35 -4.86
CA GLY A 40 23.81 -2.43 -4.47
C GLY A 40 24.31 -2.71 -3.04
N LYS A 41 25.58 -2.37 -2.72
CA LYS A 41 26.24 -2.69 -1.43
C LYS A 41 25.41 -2.41 -0.16
N ALA A 42 24.61 -1.35 -0.15
CA ALA A 42 23.75 -1.01 1.00
C ALA A 42 22.44 -1.83 1.06
N GLN A 43 21.95 -2.29 -0.09
CA GLN A 43 20.71 -3.04 -0.22
C GLN A 43 20.91 -4.53 0.08
N GLN A 44 22.09 -5.08 -0.22
CA GLN A 44 22.48 -6.45 0.13
C GLN A 44 22.45 -6.73 1.64
N LYS A 45 22.79 -5.71 2.45
CA LYS A 45 22.75 -5.82 3.92
C LYS A 45 21.33 -5.95 4.47
N ILE A 46 20.34 -5.43 3.75
CA ILE A 46 18.93 -5.41 4.17
C ILE A 46 18.20 -6.62 3.58
N LEU A 47 18.49 -6.94 2.32
CA LEU A 47 17.88 -8.02 1.56
C LEU A 47 19.02 -8.86 1.01
N LYS A 48 19.28 -10.02 1.62
CA LYS A 48 20.19 -11.04 1.11
C LYS A 48 19.57 -11.69 -0.14
N LEU A 49 19.37 -10.92 -1.20
CA LEU A 49 18.81 -11.43 -2.46
C LEU A 49 19.82 -12.40 -3.06
N THR A 50 19.39 -13.63 -3.28
CA THR A 50 20.19 -14.67 -3.90
C THR A 50 19.79 -14.84 -5.35
N VAL A 51 20.64 -15.49 -6.15
CA VAL A 51 20.35 -15.75 -7.58
C VAL A 51 19.09 -16.61 -7.74
N GLU A 52 18.70 -17.36 -6.71
CA GLU A 52 17.49 -18.17 -6.66
C GLU A 52 16.19 -17.34 -6.57
N ASP A 53 16.27 -16.06 -6.22
CA ASP A 53 15.10 -15.16 -6.17
C ASP A 53 14.59 -14.73 -7.56
N GLY A 54 15.25 -15.18 -8.62
CA GLY A 54 14.91 -14.93 -10.02
C GLY A 54 15.53 -13.64 -10.57
N GLU A 55 15.42 -13.45 -11.88
CA GLU A 55 16.04 -12.30 -12.57
C GLU A 55 15.37 -10.96 -12.20
N HIS A 56 14.11 -11.03 -11.77
CA HIS A 56 13.26 -9.89 -11.44
C HIS A 56 12.64 -10.03 -10.05
N VAL A 57 12.57 -8.90 -9.33
CA VAL A 57 11.92 -8.76 -8.03
C VAL A 57 10.96 -7.58 -8.04
N LEU A 58 10.01 -7.58 -7.11
CA LEU A 58 8.98 -6.54 -7.01
C LEU A 58 9.41 -5.48 -6.00
N LEU A 59 9.64 -4.26 -6.49
CA LEU A 59 9.90 -3.10 -5.66
C LEU A 59 8.57 -2.43 -5.28
N PHE A 60 8.23 -2.49 -4.00
CA PHE A 60 7.12 -1.75 -3.42
C PHE A 60 7.59 -0.41 -2.88
N ARG A 61 6.80 0.65 -3.11
CA ARG A 61 7.03 1.98 -2.57
C ARG A 61 5.78 2.51 -1.92
N ALA A 62 5.88 2.93 -0.67
CA ALA A 62 4.81 3.60 0.05
C ALA A 62 5.16 5.06 0.28
N CYS A 63 4.21 5.93 -0.01
CA CYS A 63 4.33 7.37 0.15
C CYS A 63 3.07 7.91 0.82
N LYS A 64 3.24 8.67 1.91
CA LYS A 64 2.16 9.52 2.46
C LYS A 64 2.18 10.87 1.75
N TYR A 65 1.04 11.25 1.18
CA TYR A 65 0.77 12.56 0.60
C TYR A 65 -0.07 13.36 1.61
N GLY A 66 0.41 14.54 2.00
CA GLY A 66 -0.24 15.41 2.99
C GLY A 66 0.53 16.72 3.14
N ASN A 67 -0.01 17.66 3.92
CA ASN A 67 0.33 19.10 3.97
C ASN A 67 1.77 19.47 4.41
N ASN A 68 2.72 18.54 4.40
CA ASN A 68 4.13 18.82 4.74
C ASN A 68 5.07 18.38 3.62
N LYS A 69 5.98 19.29 3.23
CA LYS A 69 6.94 19.19 2.11
C LYS A 69 7.89 17.98 2.16
N HIS A 70 7.92 17.22 3.27
CA HIS A 70 8.70 15.99 3.39
C HIS A 70 7.80 14.77 3.16
N LYS A 71 7.67 14.35 1.89
CA LYS A 71 7.09 13.04 1.54
C LYS A 71 7.99 11.95 2.11
N LYS A 72 7.65 11.38 3.28
CA LYS A 72 8.29 10.17 3.78
C LYS A 72 8.02 9.06 2.76
N LYS A 73 9.09 8.51 2.18
CA LYS A 73 9.02 7.43 1.20
C LYS A 73 9.77 6.23 1.74
N TYR A 74 9.05 5.13 1.90
CA TYR A 74 9.64 3.83 2.21
C TYR A 74 9.55 2.96 0.97
N SER A 75 10.56 2.13 0.79
CA SER A 75 10.60 1.14 -0.27
C SER A 75 11.01 -0.19 0.30
N THR A 76 10.49 -1.27 -0.24
CA THR A 76 10.94 -2.63 0.08
C THR A 76 10.97 -3.47 -1.18
N VAL A 77 11.79 -4.50 -1.20
CA VAL A 77 11.88 -5.46 -2.30
C VAL A 77 11.28 -6.76 -1.82
N VAL A 78 10.39 -7.32 -2.63
CA VAL A 78 9.70 -8.57 -2.37
C VAL A 78 10.02 -9.52 -3.51
N THR A 79 10.37 -10.74 -3.16
CA THR A 79 10.77 -11.79 -4.09
C THR A 79 9.54 -12.57 -4.55
N ALA A 80 9.64 -13.31 -5.66
CA ALA A 80 8.50 -14.07 -6.17
C ALA A 80 7.94 -15.05 -5.12
N VAL A 81 8.84 -15.68 -4.34
CA VAL A 81 8.49 -16.65 -3.29
C VAL A 81 7.74 -16.02 -2.10
N SER A 82 8.05 -14.77 -1.75
CA SER A 82 7.45 -14.05 -0.62
C SER A 82 6.29 -13.13 -1.04
N HIS A 83 6.02 -13.02 -2.34
CA HIS A 83 5.00 -12.11 -2.87
C HIS A 83 3.60 -12.39 -2.32
N ALA A 84 3.19 -13.66 -2.29
CA ALA A 84 1.84 -14.03 -1.84
C ALA A 84 1.60 -13.67 -0.36
N SER A 85 2.54 -14.00 0.51
CA SER A 85 2.45 -13.70 1.95
C SER A 85 2.53 -12.19 2.22
N PHE A 86 3.42 -11.48 1.52
CA PHE A 86 3.50 -10.02 1.61
C PHE A 86 2.20 -9.34 1.16
N HIS A 87 1.64 -9.77 0.02
CA HIS A 87 0.41 -9.20 -0.51
C HIS A 87 -0.78 -9.44 0.42
N ALA A 88 -0.86 -10.61 1.05
CA ALA A 88 -1.88 -10.93 2.05
C ALA A 88 -1.77 -9.99 3.27
N SER A 89 -0.56 -9.82 3.83
CA SER A 89 -0.31 -8.93 4.97
C SER A 89 -0.62 -7.47 4.64
N LEU A 90 -0.20 -6.99 3.47
CA LEU A 90 -0.50 -5.64 3.00
C LEU A 90 -2.00 -5.43 2.82
N SER A 91 -2.69 -6.40 2.20
CA SER A 91 -4.15 -6.36 2.01
C SER A 91 -4.89 -6.33 3.35
N GLN A 92 -4.42 -7.09 4.34
CA GLN A 92 -4.99 -7.07 5.69
C GLN A 92 -4.84 -5.70 6.34
N ILE A 93 -3.66 -5.07 6.26
CA ILE A 93 -3.45 -3.71 6.79
C ILE A 93 -4.39 -2.71 6.13
N VAL A 94 -4.49 -2.75 4.80
CA VAL A 94 -5.39 -1.86 4.05
C VAL A 94 -6.84 -2.09 4.46
N LYS A 95 -7.31 -3.35 4.55
CA LYS A 95 -8.67 -3.66 4.99
C LYS A 95 -8.93 -3.16 6.42
N THR A 96 -8.09 -3.50 7.38
CA THR A 96 -8.28 -3.11 8.80
C THR A 96 -8.22 -1.59 9.00
N LYS A 97 -7.49 -0.85 8.18
CA LYS A 97 -7.36 0.62 8.31
C LYS A 97 -8.26 1.42 7.38
N VAL A 98 -8.78 0.84 6.30
CA VAL A 98 -9.77 1.49 5.40
C VAL A 98 -11.20 1.20 5.85
N ASP A 99 -11.45 0.11 6.60
CA ASP A 99 -12.78 -0.26 7.11
C ASP A 99 -13.23 0.52 8.36
N VAL A 100 -12.39 1.43 8.87
CA VAL A 100 -12.78 2.39 9.94
C VAL A 100 -13.34 3.67 9.30
N PRO A 101 -14.39 3.57 8.47
CA PRO A 101 -15.58 4.35 8.78
C PRO A 101 -16.87 3.62 8.39
N ALA A 102 -17.23 2.51 9.06
CA ALA A 102 -18.58 1.94 8.87
C ALA A 102 -19.15 1.20 10.09
N LYS A 103 -18.59 1.41 11.29
CA LYS A 103 -19.23 0.96 12.53
C LYS A 103 -19.21 2.07 13.56
N ASP A 104 -20.04 3.07 13.33
CA ASP A 104 -20.82 3.79 14.35
C ASP A 104 -21.63 4.89 13.66
N ALA A 105 -22.69 4.46 12.97
CA ALA A 105 -23.80 5.33 12.60
C ALA A 105 -25.09 4.52 12.73
N VAL A 106 -25.39 4.09 13.96
CA VAL A 106 -26.77 3.77 14.31
C VAL A 106 -27.54 5.09 14.20
N GLY A 107 -28.49 5.15 13.27
CA GLY A 107 -29.42 6.27 13.13
C GLY A 107 -29.08 7.32 12.06
N LYS A 108 -29.29 6.98 10.78
CA LYS A 108 -30.37 7.55 9.95
C LYS A 108 -30.27 7.07 8.50
N ALA A 109 -31.43 6.64 8.01
CA ALA A 109 -31.75 6.02 6.72
C ALA A 109 -30.95 6.47 5.48
N PRO A 110 -30.72 5.55 4.51
CA PRO A 110 -30.18 5.92 3.21
C PRO A 110 -31.24 6.66 2.39
N LYS A 111 -31.00 7.93 2.06
CA LYS A 111 -31.70 8.62 0.97
C LYS A 111 -31.32 7.96 -0.35
N ARG A 112 -32.17 7.03 -0.78
CA ARG A 112 -32.17 6.40 -2.10
C ARG A 112 -32.33 7.50 -3.16
N VAL A 113 -31.24 7.83 -3.86
CA VAL A 113 -31.24 8.71 -5.03
C VAL A 113 -32.02 8.00 -6.13
N VAL A 114 -33.17 8.57 -6.49
CA VAL A 114 -34.02 8.06 -7.55
C VAL A 114 -33.40 8.48 -8.88
N ALA A 115 -32.76 7.53 -9.58
CA ALA A 115 -32.34 7.74 -10.96
C ALA A 115 -33.60 7.83 -11.84
N LYS A 116 -33.88 9.03 -12.36
CA LYS A 116 -34.96 9.29 -13.32
C LYS A 116 -34.54 8.72 -14.69
N VAL A 117 -34.84 7.45 -14.94
CA VAL A 117 -34.82 6.88 -16.30
C VAL A 117 -36.02 7.46 -17.05
N LYS A 118 -35.75 8.34 -18.01
CA LYS A 118 -36.74 8.82 -18.97
C LYS A 118 -36.97 7.69 -19.98
N LYS A 119 -38.10 6.99 -19.85
CA LYS A 119 -38.57 6.00 -20.82
C LYS A 119 -39.04 6.78 -22.06
N THR A 120 -38.35 6.61 -23.18
CA THR A 120 -38.86 6.92 -24.52
C THR A 120 -39.71 5.74 -24.94
N THR A 121 -40.98 5.97 -25.26
CA THR A 121 -41.83 5.02 -25.99
C THR A 121 -42.21 5.68 -27.31
N GLU A 122 -42.25 4.80 -28.31
CA GLU A 122 -42.47 4.96 -29.75
C GLU A 122 -43.65 5.87 -30.14
#